data_AF-A0A173ZFQ9-F1
#
_entry.id   AF-A0A173ZFQ9-F1
#
_cell.length_a   1.000
_cell.length_b   1.000
_cell.length_c   1.000
_cell.angle_alpha   90.00
_cell.angle_beta   90.00
_cell.angle_gamma   90.00
#
_symmetry.space_group_name_H-M   'P 1'
#
loop_
_entity.id
_entity.type
_entity.pdbx_description
1 polymer ?
#
loop_
_entity_poly.entity_id
_entity_poly.type
_entity_poly.pdbx_seq_one_letter_code
_entity_poly.pdbx_strand_id
1 'polypeptide(L)'
;MIIAMILTLLFILIIFAAFIWQAVWVAIDSRKKGEEYWWLWTIAAIIAFPIGLIVYALVTRSDKSKCNNCGKEIPHNINSCPYCGMKCGFFCPSCGQKVESGWNYCPHCTTELPDEIKESKASKKSNKKVMIAIVITITILALLIVISFLGVITYSFNGEVFSSSKNEIVTSNDADERGYIGSDYEVEYTDIRTYNLRAGIKSVDYSGTRKNGEVIIRLYDSQGNLLSESEPINSKKFNDVFVSDNGYATKIEIEYINFKGSFYFHF
;
A
#
# COMPACT_ATOMS: atom_id res chain seq x y z
N MET A 1 10.68 5.45 -18.22
CA MET A 1 9.25 5.74 -17.98
C MET A 1 8.29 4.70 -18.57
N ILE A 2 8.28 4.44 -19.89
CA ILE A 2 7.34 3.49 -20.52
C ILE A 2 7.48 2.04 -19.99
N ILE A 3 8.71 1.55 -19.83
CA ILE A 3 8.97 0.19 -19.32
C ILE A 3 8.46 0.02 -17.89
N ALA A 4 8.67 1.03 -17.03
CA ALA A 4 8.17 1.02 -15.65
C ALA A 4 6.64 0.99 -15.62
N MET A 5 5.99 1.79 -16.47
CA MET A 5 4.53 1.80 -16.59
C MET A 5 3.96 0.46 -17.05
N ILE A 6 4.61 -0.20 -18.02
CA ILE A 6 4.23 -1.54 -18.49
C ILE A 6 4.40 -2.59 -17.38
N LEU A 7 5.52 -2.55 -16.64
CA LEU A 7 5.77 -3.46 -15.52
C LEU A 7 4.72 -3.30 -14.41
N THR A 8 4.35 -2.06 -14.07
CA THR A 8 3.30 -1.79 -13.08
C THR A 8 1.94 -2.31 -13.56
N LEU A 9 1.60 -2.09 -14.82
CA LEU A 9 0.34 -2.56 -15.40
C LEU A 9 0.27 -4.10 -15.45
N LEU A 10 1.38 -4.76 -15.81
CA LEU A 10 1.49 -6.22 -15.77
C LEU A 10 1.35 -6.77 -14.35
N PHE A 11 1.95 -6.11 -13.35
CA PHE A 11 1.84 -6.54 -11.96
C PHE A 11 0.42 -6.43 -11.43
N ILE A 12 -0.28 -5.32 -11.73
CA ILE A 12 -1.69 -5.14 -11.38
C ILE A 12 -2.55 -6.21 -12.06
N LEU A 13 -2.29 -6.51 -13.33
CA LEU A 13 -2.98 -7.58 -14.06
C LEU A 13 -2.74 -8.95 -13.43
N ILE A 14 -1.52 -9.24 -12.96
CA ILE A 14 -1.20 -10.50 -12.27
C ILE A 14 -1.96 -10.62 -10.95
N ILE A 15 -1.99 -9.56 -10.14
CA ILE A 15 -2.76 -9.54 -8.89
C ILE A 15 -4.25 -9.73 -9.17
N PHE A 16 -4.79 -9.04 -10.17
CA PHE A 16 -6.19 -9.17 -10.56
C PHE A 16 -6.51 -10.58 -11.05
N ALA A 17 -5.66 -11.16 -11.90
CA ALA A 17 -5.80 -12.54 -12.35
C ALA A 17 -5.74 -13.53 -11.19
N ALA A 18 -4.84 -13.34 -10.22
CA ALA A 18 -4.75 -14.16 -9.02
C ALA A 18 -6.01 -14.04 -8.15
N PHE A 19 -6.61 -12.86 -8.07
CA PHE A 19 -7.85 -12.61 -7.34
C PHE A 19 -9.05 -13.33 -7.97
N ILE A 20 -9.19 -13.23 -9.30
CA ILE A 20 -10.21 -13.96 -10.06
C ILE A 20 -10.00 -15.46 -9.94
N TRP A 21 -8.76 -15.93 -10.09
CA TRP A 21 -8.40 -17.34 -9.93
C TRP A 21 -8.78 -17.87 -8.54
N GLN A 22 -8.45 -17.13 -7.48
CA GLN A 22 -8.84 -17.48 -6.11
C GLN A 22 -10.36 -17.60 -5.98
N ALA A 23 -11.11 -16.60 -6.46
CA ALA A 23 -12.56 -16.59 -6.37
C ALA A 23 -13.15 -17.82 -7.06
N VAL A 24 -12.70 -18.10 -8.30
CA VAL A 24 -13.11 -19.27 -9.10
C VAL A 24 -12.72 -20.58 -8.41
N TRP A 25 -11.57 -20.65 -7.75
CA TRP A 25 -11.14 -21.85 -7.03
C TRP A 25 -12.00 -22.14 -5.80
N VAL A 26 -12.25 -21.14 -4.94
CA VAL A 26 -13.15 -21.27 -3.77
C VAL A 26 -14.55 -21.69 -4.24
N ALA A 27 -14.98 -21.09 -5.34
CA ALA A 27 -16.16 -21.46 -6.08
C ALA A 27 -16.16 -22.97 -6.46
N ILE A 28 -15.22 -23.44 -7.26
CA ILE A 28 -15.25 -24.86 -7.68
C ILE A 28 -15.15 -25.81 -6.47
N ASP A 29 -14.35 -25.48 -5.45
CA ASP A 29 -14.15 -26.30 -4.26
C ASP A 29 -15.42 -26.43 -3.40
N SER A 30 -16.11 -25.33 -3.12
CA SER A 30 -17.35 -25.34 -2.34
C SER A 30 -18.47 -26.13 -3.04
N ARG A 31 -18.55 -26.06 -4.38
CA ARG A 31 -19.53 -26.85 -5.18
C ARG A 31 -19.26 -28.33 -5.03
N LYS A 32 -18.00 -28.74 -5.06
CA LYS A 32 -17.60 -30.16 -4.87
C LYS A 32 -17.95 -30.68 -3.49
N LYS A 33 -17.98 -29.82 -2.47
CA LYS A 33 -18.38 -30.17 -1.09
C LYS A 33 -19.90 -30.25 -0.90
N GLY A 34 -20.69 -29.79 -1.86
CA GLY A 34 -22.15 -29.85 -1.80
C GLY A 34 -22.78 -28.82 -0.86
N GLU A 35 -22.07 -27.73 -0.57
CA GLU A 35 -22.59 -26.62 0.23
C GLU A 35 -23.73 -25.91 -0.51
N GLU A 36 -24.91 -25.82 0.12
CA GLU A 36 -26.11 -25.20 -0.46
C GLU A 36 -25.89 -23.70 -0.75
N TYR A 37 -25.18 -23.00 0.14
CA TYR A 37 -24.88 -21.55 0.05
C TYR A 37 -23.46 -21.27 -0.42
N TRP A 38 -23.08 -21.98 -1.45
CA TRP A 38 -21.82 -21.84 -2.18
C TRP A 38 -21.32 -20.40 -2.38
N TRP A 39 -22.21 -19.52 -2.85
CA TRP A 39 -21.90 -18.15 -3.26
C TRP A 39 -21.50 -17.25 -2.08
N LEU A 40 -21.98 -17.54 -0.86
CA LEU A 40 -21.61 -16.78 0.34
C LEU A 40 -20.12 -16.94 0.66
N TRP A 41 -19.59 -18.17 0.53
CA TRP A 41 -18.17 -18.44 0.76
C TRP A 41 -17.28 -17.74 -0.27
N THR A 42 -17.71 -17.69 -1.53
CA THR A 42 -17.01 -16.94 -2.58
C THR A 42 -17.01 -15.44 -2.30
N ILE A 43 -18.15 -14.85 -1.92
CA ILE A 43 -18.25 -13.42 -1.58
C ILE A 43 -17.38 -13.09 -0.35
N ALA A 44 -17.43 -13.91 0.69
CA ALA A 44 -16.61 -13.73 1.88
C ALA A 44 -15.10 -13.80 1.56
N ALA A 45 -14.69 -14.71 0.67
CA ALA A 45 -13.30 -14.83 0.24
C ALA A 45 -12.82 -13.62 -0.59
N ILE A 46 -13.72 -12.96 -1.32
CA ILE A 46 -13.47 -11.75 -2.11
C ILE A 46 -13.34 -10.53 -1.20
N ILE A 47 -14.33 -10.28 -0.33
CA ILE A 47 -14.41 -9.08 0.51
C ILE A 47 -13.25 -9.04 1.50
N ALA A 48 -12.93 -10.17 2.10
CA ALA A 48 -11.94 -10.24 3.17
C ALA A 48 -10.58 -10.69 2.66
N PHE A 49 -10.15 -10.38 1.43
CA PHE A 49 -8.85 -10.84 0.93
C PHE A 49 -7.67 -10.32 1.79
N PRO A 50 -6.69 -11.17 2.21
CA PRO A 50 -6.60 -12.63 2.04
C PRO A 50 -7.23 -13.43 3.20
N ILE A 51 -7.68 -12.77 4.27
CA ILE A 51 -8.27 -13.36 5.48
C ILE A 51 -9.44 -14.30 5.15
N GLY A 52 -10.31 -13.95 4.20
CA GLY A 52 -11.49 -14.72 3.81
C GLY A 52 -11.14 -16.09 3.21
N LEU A 53 -10.07 -16.17 2.42
CA LEU A 53 -9.56 -17.45 1.91
C LEU A 53 -9.02 -18.32 3.04
N ILE A 54 -8.31 -17.72 3.99
CA ILE A 54 -7.75 -18.43 5.14
C ILE A 54 -8.89 -18.99 6.01
N VAL A 55 -9.92 -18.17 6.30
CA VAL A 55 -11.11 -18.60 7.05
C VAL A 55 -11.83 -19.73 6.31
N TYR A 56 -12.07 -19.58 5.01
CA TYR A 56 -12.68 -20.62 4.17
C TYR A 56 -11.90 -21.94 4.25
N ALA A 57 -10.59 -21.90 4.05
CA ALA A 57 -9.73 -23.08 4.06
C ALA A 57 -9.67 -23.76 5.44
N LEU A 58 -9.87 -23.00 6.52
CA LEU A 58 -9.89 -23.55 7.87
C LEU A 58 -11.22 -24.21 8.22
N VAL A 59 -12.34 -23.53 7.97
CA VAL A 59 -13.67 -24.05 8.27
C VAL A 59 -13.93 -25.30 7.45
N THR A 60 -13.76 -25.21 6.13
CA THR A 60 -14.15 -26.28 5.20
C THR A 60 -13.16 -27.46 5.14
N ARG A 61 -12.07 -27.43 5.93
CA ARG A 61 -11.15 -28.57 6.09
C ARG A 61 -11.54 -29.47 7.26
N SER A 62 -12.47 -29.04 8.11
CA SER A 62 -12.91 -29.79 9.29
C SER A 62 -14.01 -30.83 9.01
N ASP A 63 -14.60 -30.85 7.81
CA ASP A 63 -15.83 -31.62 7.53
C ASP A 63 -15.61 -33.07 7.05
N LYS A 64 -14.48 -33.69 7.40
CA LYS A 64 -14.24 -35.11 7.13
C LYS A 64 -14.52 -35.93 8.38
N SER A 65 -15.46 -36.87 8.31
CA SER A 65 -15.75 -37.82 9.37
C SER A 65 -15.23 -39.21 9.00
N LYS A 66 -15.01 -40.07 10.00
CA LYS A 66 -14.68 -41.48 9.77
C LYS A 66 -15.95 -42.31 9.89
N CYS A 67 -16.08 -43.34 9.07
CA CYS A 67 -17.19 -44.29 9.18
C CYS A 67 -17.02 -45.11 10.47
N ASN A 68 -18.03 -45.11 11.34
CA ASN A 68 -18.02 -45.86 12.61
C ASN A 68 -17.91 -47.38 12.42
N ASN A 69 -18.33 -47.91 11.27
CA ASN A 69 -18.27 -49.35 10.99
C ASN A 69 -16.95 -49.79 10.35
N CYS A 70 -16.49 -49.10 9.30
CA CYS A 70 -15.31 -49.53 8.53
C CYS A 70 -14.05 -48.68 8.75
N GLY A 71 -14.13 -47.59 9.52
CA GLY A 71 -13.01 -46.71 9.84
C GLY A 71 -12.51 -45.81 8.69
N LYS A 72 -13.04 -45.97 7.47
CA LYS A 72 -12.63 -45.16 6.29
C LYS A 72 -13.16 -43.73 6.38
N GLU A 73 -12.38 -42.78 5.87
CA GLU A 73 -12.80 -41.36 5.77
C GLU A 73 -13.94 -41.20 4.77
N ILE A 74 -14.97 -40.48 5.19
CA ILE A 74 -16.18 -40.18 4.42
C ILE A 74 -16.55 -38.69 4.54
N PRO A 75 -17.22 -38.11 3.53
CA PRO A 75 -17.76 -36.76 3.64
C PRO A 75 -18.85 -36.69 4.72
N HIS A 76 -18.98 -35.56 5.43
CA HIS A 76 -19.96 -35.40 6.51
C HIS A 76 -21.44 -35.53 6.07
N ASN A 77 -21.71 -35.38 4.77
CA ASN A 77 -23.07 -35.30 4.19
C ASN A 77 -23.46 -36.55 3.37
N ILE A 78 -23.00 -37.74 3.77
CA ILE A 78 -23.46 -38.99 3.15
C ILE A 78 -24.32 -39.79 4.14
N ASN A 79 -25.43 -40.35 3.65
CA ASN A 79 -26.35 -41.15 4.47
C ASN A 79 -25.92 -42.62 4.59
N SER A 80 -25.15 -43.12 3.63
CA SER A 80 -24.67 -44.49 3.58
C SER A 80 -23.22 -44.52 3.11
N CYS A 81 -22.40 -45.32 3.78
CA CYS A 81 -20.99 -45.44 3.46
C CYS A 81 -20.82 -46.14 2.11
N PRO A 82 -20.12 -45.56 1.12
CA PRO A 82 -19.89 -46.19 -0.17
C PRO A 82 -18.98 -47.42 -0.09
N TYR A 83 -18.25 -47.58 1.03
CA TYR A 83 -17.28 -48.68 1.19
C TYR A 83 -17.85 -49.90 1.92
N CYS A 84 -18.81 -49.72 2.81
CA CYS A 84 -19.38 -50.82 3.61
C CYS A 84 -20.91 -50.94 3.52
N GLY A 85 -21.59 -50.01 2.86
CA GLY A 85 -23.04 -50.02 2.68
C GLY A 85 -23.86 -49.67 3.93
N MET A 86 -23.22 -49.53 5.10
CA MET A 86 -23.91 -49.20 6.35
C MET A 86 -24.28 -47.72 6.41
N LYS A 87 -25.41 -47.41 7.04
CA LYS A 87 -25.85 -46.03 7.27
C LYS A 87 -24.81 -45.28 8.09
N CYS A 88 -24.46 -44.07 7.66
CA CYS A 88 -23.49 -43.22 8.33
C CYS A 88 -24.17 -42.39 9.43
N GLY A 89 -23.56 -42.37 10.62
CA GLY A 89 -24.04 -41.61 11.77
C GLY A 89 -23.88 -42.37 13.07
N PHE A 90 -24.23 -41.71 14.16
CA PHE A 90 -24.35 -42.34 15.47
C PHE A 90 -25.79 -42.80 15.68
N PHE A 91 -25.96 -44.01 16.21
CA PHE A 91 -27.26 -44.58 16.51
C PHE A 91 -27.30 -45.02 17.98
N CYS A 92 -28.42 -44.82 18.65
CA CYS A 92 -28.60 -45.28 20.00
C CYS A 92 -28.58 -46.82 20.05
N PRO A 93 -27.77 -47.45 20.92
CA PRO A 93 -27.71 -48.91 21.02
C PRO A 93 -28.99 -49.54 21.59
N SER A 94 -29.83 -48.76 22.27
CA SER A 94 -31.06 -49.26 22.88
C SER A 94 -32.28 -49.15 21.97
N CYS A 95 -32.50 -48.00 21.32
CA CYS A 95 -33.69 -47.79 20.48
C CYS A 95 -33.41 -47.77 18.97
N GLY A 96 -32.14 -47.75 18.56
CA GLY A 96 -31.75 -47.72 17.14
C GLY A 96 -31.98 -46.39 16.42
N GLN A 97 -32.48 -45.35 17.10
CA GLN A 97 -32.64 -44.04 16.47
C GLN A 97 -31.32 -43.29 16.31
N LYS A 98 -31.26 -42.47 15.26
CA LYS A 98 -30.11 -41.61 14.96
C LYS A 98 -29.95 -40.56 16.06
N VAL A 99 -28.72 -40.39 16.53
CA VAL A 99 -28.35 -39.41 17.56
C VAL A 99 -27.21 -38.54 17.06
N GLU A 100 -27.07 -37.34 17.62
CA GLU A 100 -25.99 -36.43 17.26
C GLU A 100 -24.71 -36.68 18.07
N SER A 101 -23.59 -36.25 17.49
CA SER A 101 -22.28 -36.22 18.11
C SER A 101 -22.28 -35.33 19.37
N GLY A 102 -21.73 -35.84 20.47
CA GLY A 102 -21.58 -35.13 21.74
C GLY A 102 -22.85 -35.01 22.57
N TRP A 103 -23.85 -35.85 22.31
CA TRP A 103 -24.99 -36.02 23.20
C TRP A 103 -24.67 -37.07 24.28
N ASN A 104 -25.13 -36.82 25.50
CA ASN A 104 -24.93 -37.73 26.63
C ASN A 104 -26.04 -38.79 26.73
N TYR A 105 -27.26 -38.42 26.35
CA TYR A 105 -28.45 -39.26 26.46
C TYR A 105 -29.26 -39.22 25.16
N CYS A 106 -29.90 -40.34 24.82
CA CYS A 106 -30.83 -40.39 23.69
C CYS A 106 -32.12 -39.62 24.02
N PRO A 107 -32.62 -38.71 23.15
CA PRO A 107 -33.85 -37.95 23.43
C PRO A 107 -35.12 -38.79 23.35
N HIS A 108 -35.05 -40.00 22.78
CA HIS A 108 -36.22 -40.84 22.56
C HIS A 108 -36.40 -41.94 23.60
N CYS A 109 -35.30 -42.53 24.08
CA CYS A 109 -35.35 -43.61 25.07
C CYS A 109 -34.58 -43.29 26.36
N THR A 110 -33.95 -42.11 26.45
CA THR A 110 -33.20 -41.64 27.64
C THR A 110 -32.00 -42.52 28.02
N THR A 111 -31.65 -43.50 27.18
CA THR A 111 -30.46 -44.33 27.39
C THR A 111 -29.20 -43.49 27.27
N GLU A 112 -28.27 -43.71 28.20
CA GLU A 112 -26.94 -43.11 28.13
C GLU A 112 -26.17 -43.61 26.90
N LEU A 113 -25.57 -42.68 26.17
CA LEU A 113 -24.85 -42.99 24.94
C LEU A 113 -23.40 -43.43 25.25
N PRO A 114 -22.82 -44.33 24.44
CA PRO A 114 -21.42 -44.72 24.57
C PRO A 114 -20.45 -43.53 24.48
N ASP A 115 -19.30 -43.63 25.14
CA ASP A 115 -18.33 -42.54 25.23
C ASP A 115 -17.78 -42.10 23.87
N GLU A 116 -17.74 -43.00 22.87
CA GLU A 116 -17.41 -42.66 21.48
C GLU A 116 -18.32 -41.57 20.90
N ILE A 117 -19.62 -41.58 21.26
CA ILE A 117 -20.60 -40.58 20.84
C ILE A 117 -20.40 -39.30 21.66
N LYS A 118 -20.13 -39.42 22.98
CA LYS A 118 -19.93 -38.27 23.88
C LYS A 118 -18.66 -37.47 23.55
N GLU A 119 -17.56 -38.16 23.29
CA GLU A 119 -16.23 -37.57 23.10
C GLU A 119 -15.97 -37.08 21.67
N SER A 120 -16.86 -37.35 20.73
CA SER A 120 -16.75 -36.81 19.36
C SER A 120 -16.83 -35.27 19.28
N LYS A 121 -17.19 -34.59 20.39
CA LYS A 121 -17.01 -33.13 20.58
C LYS A 121 -15.63 -32.70 21.09
N ALA A 122 -14.63 -33.59 21.16
CA ALA A 122 -13.26 -33.20 21.46
C ALA A 122 -12.68 -32.43 20.27
N SER A 123 -12.87 -31.11 20.32
CA SER A 123 -12.21 -30.14 19.46
C SER A 123 -10.77 -30.56 19.25
N LYS A 124 -10.38 -30.80 17.99
CA LYS A 124 -8.97 -30.77 17.64
C LYS A 124 -8.50 -29.37 18.05
N LYS A 125 -7.75 -29.28 19.16
CA LYS A 125 -7.20 -28.03 19.68
C LYS A 125 -6.23 -27.50 18.62
N SER A 126 -6.78 -26.81 17.63
CA SER A 126 -6.04 -26.01 16.68
C SER A 126 -5.12 -25.15 17.52
N ASN A 127 -3.82 -25.33 17.35
CA ASN A 127 -2.82 -24.66 18.16
C ASN A 127 -2.85 -23.18 17.74
N LYS A 128 -3.81 -22.43 18.29
CA LYS A 128 -4.26 -21.11 17.84
C LYS A 128 -3.10 -20.13 17.71
N LYS A 129 -2.04 -20.32 18.52
CA LYS A 129 -0.78 -19.57 18.45
C LYS A 129 0.02 -19.82 17.17
N VAL A 130 0.16 -21.07 16.74
CA VAL A 130 0.84 -21.43 15.48
C VAL A 130 0.04 -20.94 14.28
N MET A 131 -1.28 -21.02 14.36
CA MET A 131 -2.18 -20.53 13.31
C MET A 131 -2.14 -19.00 13.17
N ILE A 132 -2.14 -18.26 14.28
CA ILE A 132 -1.97 -16.80 14.27
C ILE A 132 -0.60 -16.44 13.70
N ALA A 133 0.46 -17.17 14.07
CA ALA A 133 1.80 -16.91 13.55
C ALA A 133 1.87 -17.04 12.03
N ILE A 134 1.35 -18.14 11.44
CA ILE A 134 1.38 -18.35 9.99
C ILE A 134 0.60 -17.26 9.24
N VAL A 135 -0.58 -16.88 9.74
CA VAL A 135 -1.40 -15.82 9.13
C VAL A 135 -0.65 -14.48 9.17
N ILE A 136 -0.09 -14.12 10.33
CA ILE A 136 0.70 -12.89 10.50
C ILE A 136 1.90 -12.91 9.54
N THR A 137 2.64 -14.02 9.45
CA THR A 137 3.80 -14.14 8.57
C THR A 137 3.42 -13.91 7.11
N ILE A 138 2.35 -14.55 6.62
CA ILE A 138 1.89 -14.39 5.22
C ILE A 138 1.41 -12.97 4.96
N THR A 139 0.66 -12.36 5.89
CA THR A 139 0.21 -10.96 5.75
C THR A 139 1.36 -9.97 5.72
N ILE A 140 2.36 -10.15 6.58
CA ILE A 140 3.56 -9.30 6.60
C ILE A 140 4.32 -9.45 5.28
N LEU A 141 4.48 -10.67 4.79
CA LEU A 141 5.21 -10.94 3.54
C LEU A 141 4.49 -10.31 2.33
N ALA A 142 3.15 -10.38 2.28
CA ALA A 142 2.35 -9.71 1.26
C ALA A 142 2.46 -8.18 1.34
N LEU A 143 2.41 -7.61 2.55
CA LEU A 143 2.59 -6.17 2.77
C LEU A 143 4.01 -5.71 2.36
N LEU A 144 5.04 -6.49 2.67
CA LEU A 144 6.42 -6.20 2.25
C LEU A 144 6.57 -6.22 0.72
N ILE A 145 5.91 -7.15 0.04
CA ILE A 145 5.89 -7.19 -1.43
C ILE A 145 5.20 -5.94 -1.98
N VAL A 146 4.05 -5.54 -1.42
CA VAL A 146 3.34 -4.32 -1.84
C VAL A 146 4.17 -3.06 -1.56
N ILE A 147 4.81 -2.95 -0.41
CA ILE A 147 5.70 -1.83 -0.04
C ILE A 147 6.92 -1.79 -0.96
N SER A 148 7.53 -2.93 -1.27
CA SER A 148 8.64 -3.01 -2.22
C SER A 148 8.20 -2.55 -3.60
N PHE A 149 6.98 -2.92 -4.04
CA PHE A 149 6.43 -2.50 -5.32
C PHE A 149 6.07 -1.01 -5.36
N LEU A 150 5.51 -0.46 -4.27
CA LEU A 150 5.30 0.97 -4.08
C LEU A 150 6.61 1.75 -4.11
N GLY A 151 7.67 1.19 -3.50
CA GLY A 151 9.02 1.72 -3.59
C GLY A 151 9.51 1.75 -5.04
N VAL A 152 9.34 0.67 -5.81
CA VAL A 152 9.73 0.66 -7.24
C VAL A 152 8.97 1.70 -8.06
N ILE A 153 7.69 1.94 -7.75
CA ILE A 153 6.89 3.02 -8.34
C ILE A 153 7.53 4.36 -7.98
N THR A 154 7.78 4.66 -6.70
CA THR A 154 8.41 5.93 -6.32
C THR A 154 9.81 6.06 -6.93
N TYR A 155 10.65 5.03 -6.96
CA TYR A 155 11.95 5.06 -7.63
C TYR A 155 11.84 5.33 -9.14
N SER A 156 10.79 4.84 -9.81
CA SER A 156 10.55 5.09 -11.23
C SER A 156 9.95 6.48 -11.51
N PHE A 157 9.30 7.09 -10.51
CA PHE A 157 8.82 8.47 -10.50
C PHE A 157 9.83 9.46 -9.88
N ASN A 158 10.88 8.97 -9.21
CA ASN A 158 11.97 9.73 -8.61
C ASN A 158 12.98 10.21 -9.68
N GLY A 159 12.44 10.70 -10.79
CA GLY A 159 12.96 11.91 -11.37
C GLY A 159 12.46 13.17 -10.64
N GLU A 160 11.29 13.19 -9.97
CA GLU A 160 10.69 14.49 -9.59
C GLU A 160 9.86 14.62 -8.29
N VAL A 161 9.61 13.60 -7.42
CA VAL A 161 8.62 13.79 -6.32
C VAL A 161 9.07 13.42 -4.89
N PHE A 162 10.37 13.21 -4.64
CA PHE A 162 10.90 13.25 -3.27
C PHE A 162 12.04 14.26 -3.17
N SER A 163 11.70 15.54 -3.33
CA SER A 163 12.42 16.63 -2.66
C SER A 163 12.16 16.50 -1.15
N SER A 164 12.77 15.48 -0.54
CA SER A 164 13.19 15.61 0.84
C SER A 164 14.03 16.89 0.86
N SER A 165 13.61 17.85 1.68
CA SER A 165 14.33 19.07 1.97
C SER A 165 15.72 18.72 2.51
N LYS A 166 16.61 18.30 1.63
CA LYS A 166 18.01 18.51 1.84
C LYS A 166 18.13 20.01 1.65
N ASN A 167 18.20 20.74 2.75
CA ASN A 167 18.95 21.99 2.79
C ASN A 167 20.37 21.61 2.39
N GLU A 168 20.58 21.35 1.10
CA GLU A 168 21.87 21.47 0.50
C GLU A 168 22.10 22.97 0.55
N ILE A 169 22.78 23.37 1.63
CA ILE A 169 23.56 24.59 1.65
C ILE A 169 24.46 24.41 0.43
N VAL A 170 24.01 24.92 -0.73
CA VAL A 170 24.82 25.00 -1.92
C VAL A 170 26.06 25.71 -1.44
N THR A 171 27.13 24.92 -1.45
CA THR A 171 28.44 25.38 -1.02
C THR A 171 28.72 26.63 -1.84
N SER A 172 29.03 27.70 -1.11
CA SER A 172 29.63 28.93 -1.60
C SER A 172 30.29 28.78 -2.97
N ASN A 173 29.59 29.18 -4.02
CA ASN A 173 30.29 29.89 -5.07
C ASN A 173 30.28 31.33 -4.57
N ASP A 174 31.41 31.78 -4.04
CA ASP A 174 31.67 33.20 -4.01
C ASP A 174 31.37 33.73 -5.40
N ALA A 175 30.41 34.64 -5.51
CA ALA A 175 30.19 35.32 -6.78
C ALA A 175 31.48 36.06 -7.11
N ASP A 176 32.18 35.62 -8.17
CA ASP A 176 33.32 36.34 -8.71
C ASP A 176 32.85 37.77 -9.05
N GLU A 177 33.71 38.78 -8.86
CA GLU A 177 33.38 40.22 -8.86
C GLU A 177 32.78 40.74 -10.20
N ARG A 178 32.51 39.85 -11.18
CA ARG A 178 31.97 40.18 -12.51
C ARG A 178 30.99 39.12 -13.07
N GLY A 179 30.49 38.18 -12.27
CA GLY A 179 29.79 36.98 -12.76
C GLY A 179 28.28 37.14 -12.93
N TYR A 180 27.78 36.99 -14.15
CA TYR A 180 26.35 36.76 -14.42
C TYR A 180 25.90 35.43 -13.79
N ILE A 181 24.92 35.46 -12.90
CA ILE A 181 24.38 34.28 -12.23
C ILE A 181 22.99 34.00 -12.79
N GLY A 182 22.75 32.81 -13.32
CA GLY A 182 21.45 32.44 -13.86
C GLY A 182 21.48 31.17 -14.69
N SER A 183 20.30 30.69 -15.07
CA SER A 183 20.16 29.47 -15.87
C SER A 183 18.89 29.49 -16.73
N ASP A 184 18.89 28.66 -17.75
CA ASP A 184 17.73 28.36 -18.58
C ASP A 184 16.95 27.18 -17.98
N TYR A 185 15.64 27.37 -17.81
CA TYR A 185 14.71 26.39 -17.25
C TYR A 185 13.75 25.91 -18.34
N GLU A 186 14.07 24.74 -18.94
CA GLU A 186 13.27 24.14 -20.01
C GLU A 186 11.99 23.45 -19.49
N VAL A 187 11.99 23.06 -18.22
CA VAL A 187 10.84 22.50 -17.46
C VAL A 187 10.41 23.48 -16.38
N GLU A 188 9.22 23.28 -15.81
CA GLU A 188 8.73 24.13 -14.72
C GLU A 188 9.60 23.90 -13.47
N TYR A 189 10.16 24.99 -12.96
CA TYR A 189 11.11 24.98 -11.86
C TYR A 189 10.55 25.75 -10.66
N THR A 190 10.53 25.10 -9.50
CA THR A 190 10.06 25.66 -8.24
C THR A 190 11.12 25.40 -7.17
N ASP A 191 11.80 26.44 -6.73
CA ASP A 191 12.92 26.35 -5.78
C ASP A 191 13.28 27.74 -5.23
N ILE A 192 14.04 27.79 -4.14
CA ILE A 192 14.59 29.03 -3.56
C ILE A 192 16.11 28.95 -3.58
N ARG A 193 16.77 29.91 -4.24
CA ARG A 193 18.23 30.02 -4.27
C ARG A 193 18.70 31.19 -3.42
N THR A 194 19.58 30.92 -2.46
CA THR A 194 20.17 31.94 -1.58
C THR A 194 21.64 32.19 -1.92
N TYR A 195 22.02 33.46 -2.01
CA TYR A 195 23.36 33.93 -2.32
C TYR A 195 23.85 34.85 -1.19
N ASN A 196 24.96 34.50 -0.55
CA ASN A 196 25.59 35.35 0.46
C ASN A 196 26.70 36.18 -0.19
N LEU A 197 26.73 37.48 0.11
CA LEU A 197 27.62 38.46 -0.50
C LEU A 197 28.75 38.83 0.46
N ARG A 198 29.95 39.00 -0.07
CA ARG A 198 31.12 39.45 0.70
C ARG A 198 31.10 40.96 0.96
N ALA A 199 30.49 41.73 0.07
CA ALA A 199 30.28 43.15 0.17
C ALA A 199 28.79 43.47 0.06
N GLY A 200 28.34 44.49 0.79
CA GLY A 200 26.96 44.92 0.74
C GLY A 200 26.64 45.64 -0.58
N ILE A 201 25.57 45.23 -1.26
CA ILE A 201 25.12 45.81 -2.54
C ILE A 201 23.88 46.67 -2.33
N LYS A 202 23.60 47.61 -3.24
CA LYS A 202 22.37 48.40 -3.23
C LYS A 202 21.35 47.97 -4.27
N SER A 203 21.78 47.31 -5.33
CA SER A 203 20.92 46.94 -6.43
C SER A 203 21.32 45.60 -7.02
N VAL A 204 20.34 44.93 -7.59
CA VAL A 204 20.49 43.70 -8.37
C VAL A 204 19.87 43.96 -9.73
N ASP A 205 20.68 43.93 -10.77
CA ASP A 205 20.20 43.98 -12.14
C ASP A 205 19.79 42.56 -12.56
N TYR A 206 18.63 42.42 -13.20
CA TYR A 206 18.11 41.12 -13.61
C TYR A 206 17.49 41.17 -15.01
N SER A 207 17.69 40.12 -15.78
CA SER A 207 17.21 40.01 -17.15
C SER A 207 16.84 38.58 -17.51
N GLY A 208 15.94 38.43 -18.48
CA GLY A 208 15.48 37.11 -18.86
C GLY A 208 14.21 37.09 -19.68
N THR A 209 13.70 35.88 -19.85
CA THR A 209 12.47 35.59 -20.57
C THR A 209 11.59 34.67 -19.75
N ARG A 210 10.28 34.92 -19.76
CA ARG A 210 9.29 34.13 -19.03
C ARG A 210 8.33 33.48 -20.00
N LYS A 211 8.19 32.17 -19.91
CA LYS A 211 7.17 31.38 -20.59
C LYS A 211 6.00 31.06 -19.65
N ASN A 212 6.29 30.64 -18.42
CA ASN A 212 5.30 30.33 -17.38
C ASN A 212 5.85 30.62 -15.97
N GLY A 213 4.97 30.70 -14.98
CA GLY A 213 5.32 30.95 -13.58
C GLY A 213 5.77 32.39 -13.29
N GLU A 214 6.37 32.60 -12.13
CA GLU A 214 6.86 33.89 -11.63
C GLU A 214 8.18 33.73 -10.86
N VAL A 215 8.90 34.85 -10.71
CA VAL A 215 10.15 34.93 -9.94
C VAL A 215 10.04 36.10 -8.97
N ILE A 216 10.47 35.88 -7.73
CA ILE A 216 10.49 36.88 -6.66
C ILE A 216 11.93 37.00 -6.14
N ILE A 217 12.42 38.23 -6.01
CA ILE A 217 13.74 38.55 -5.49
C ILE A 217 13.59 39.18 -4.10
N ARG A 218 14.33 38.67 -3.12
CA ARG A 218 14.37 39.21 -1.75
C ARG A 218 15.78 39.59 -1.37
N LEU A 219 15.92 40.76 -0.75
CA LEU A 219 17.19 41.29 -0.26
C LEU A 219 17.19 41.32 1.26
N TYR A 220 18.28 40.89 1.87
CA TYR A 220 18.43 40.83 3.32
C TYR A 220 19.73 41.51 3.79
N ASP A 221 19.70 42.04 5.01
CA ASP A 221 20.87 42.61 5.68
C ASP A 221 21.81 41.53 6.28
N SER A 222 22.88 41.99 6.93
CA SER A 222 23.88 41.13 7.58
C SER A 222 23.36 40.37 8.79
N GLN A 223 22.26 40.84 9.38
CA GLN A 223 21.58 40.21 10.51
C GLN A 223 20.46 39.25 10.05
N GLY A 224 20.19 39.18 8.75
CA GLY A 224 19.14 38.35 8.15
C GLY A 224 17.75 39.00 8.12
N ASN A 225 17.61 40.30 8.39
CA ASN A 225 16.35 41.01 8.25
C ASN A 225 16.05 41.30 6.78
N LEU A 226 14.78 41.17 6.39
CA LEU A 226 14.32 41.50 5.05
C LEU A 226 14.40 43.02 4.84
N LEU A 227 15.12 43.44 3.81
CA LEU A 227 15.25 44.84 3.40
C LEU A 227 14.17 45.22 2.38
N SER A 228 14.05 44.41 1.32
CA SER A 228 13.14 44.64 0.20
C SER A 228 12.75 43.32 -0.47
N GLU A 229 11.53 43.28 -1.02
CA GLU A 229 10.98 42.17 -1.80
C GLU A 229 10.43 42.72 -3.12
N SER A 230 10.75 42.08 -4.24
CA SER A 230 10.26 42.49 -5.55
C SER A 230 8.81 42.04 -5.76
N GLU A 231 8.05 42.81 -6.55
CA GLU A 231 6.80 42.27 -7.09
C GLU A 231 7.08 41.06 -8.00
N PRO A 232 6.12 40.12 -8.16
CA PRO A 232 6.30 38.98 -9.03
C PRO A 232 6.53 39.40 -10.49
N ILE A 233 7.64 38.94 -11.07
CA ILE A 233 8.04 39.32 -12.43
C ILE A 233 7.11 38.64 -13.45
N ASN A 234 6.13 39.39 -13.95
CA ASN A 234 5.04 38.88 -14.80
C ASN A 234 5.24 39.10 -16.31
N SER A 235 6.21 39.92 -16.72
CA SER A 235 6.46 40.23 -18.13
C SER A 235 7.10 39.06 -18.89
N LYS A 236 6.81 38.92 -20.19
CA LYS A 236 7.36 37.84 -21.04
C LYS A 236 8.87 37.98 -21.30
N LYS A 237 9.37 39.21 -21.29
CA LYS A 237 10.80 39.56 -21.33
C LYS A 237 11.00 40.67 -20.31
N PHE A 238 12.03 40.55 -19.49
CA PHE A 238 12.36 41.53 -18.47
C PHE A 238 13.85 41.85 -18.53
N ASN A 239 14.17 43.09 -18.22
CA ASN A 239 15.52 43.61 -18.04
C ASN A 239 15.37 44.86 -17.19
N ASP A 240 15.57 44.73 -15.89
CA ASP A 240 15.26 45.77 -14.91
C ASP A 240 16.22 45.69 -13.72
N VAL A 241 16.15 46.68 -12.84
CA VAL A 241 17.03 46.84 -11.69
C VAL A 241 16.21 46.85 -10.42
N PHE A 242 16.48 45.91 -9.52
CA PHE A 242 15.87 45.87 -8.20
C PHE A 242 16.76 46.55 -7.17
N VAL A 243 16.28 47.62 -6.53
CA VAL A 243 17.06 48.43 -5.59
C VAL A 243 16.59 48.18 -4.16
N SER A 244 17.55 48.02 -3.24
CA SER A 244 17.31 47.91 -1.80
C SER A 244 16.79 49.23 -1.24
N ASP A 245 15.64 49.19 -0.57
CA ASP A 245 14.98 50.37 0.03
C ASP A 245 15.76 50.90 1.24
N ASN A 246 16.33 49.98 2.04
CA ASN A 246 16.87 50.30 3.37
C ASN A 246 18.28 49.71 3.57
N GLY A 247 19.29 50.34 2.96
CA GLY A 247 20.68 50.01 3.22
C GLY A 247 21.27 48.98 2.25
N TYR A 248 22.38 48.35 2.66
CA TYR A 248 23.15 47.44 1.81
C TYR A 248 22.75 45.99 2.09
N ALA A 249 22.33 45.28 1.05
CA ALA A 249 22.01 43.86 1.11
C ALA A 249 23.29 43.02 1.13
N THR A 250 23.38 42.06 2.04
CA THR A 250 24.49 41.10 2.11
C THR A 250 24.03 39.67 1.80
N LYS A 251 22.73 39.46 1.59
CA LYS A 251 22.15 38.18 1.16
C LYS A 251 21.01 38.42 0.18
N ILE A 252 20.99 37.65 -0.90
CA ILE A 252 19.95 37.66 -1.94
C ILE A 252 19.24 36.32 -1.92
N GLU A 253 17.91 36.29 -1.97
CA GLU A 253 17.14 35.08 -2.25
C GLU A 253 16.32 35.26 -3.52
N ILE A 254 16.34 34.24 -4.38
CA ILE A 254 15.53 34.19 -5.59
C ILE A 254 14.61 32.98 -5.49
N GLU A 255 13.31 33.25 -5.40
CA GLU A 255 12.26 32.24 -5.37
C GLU A 255 11.67 32.08 -6.77
N TYR A 256 11.67 30.85 -7.25
CA TYR A 256 11.05 30.44 -8.50
C TYR A 256 9.74 29.72 -8.17
N ILE A 257 8.63 30.11 -8.80
CA ILE A 257 7.31 29.48 -8.60
C ILE A 257 6.78 29.02 -9.96
N ASN A 258 6.84 27.72 -10.22
CA ASN A 258 6.50 27.07 -11.50
C ASN A 258 7.15 27.78 -12.71
N PHE A 259 8.35 28.33 -12.51
CA PHE A 259 8.99 29.21 -13.48
C PHE A 259 9.52 28.39 -14.66
N LYS A 260 9.27 28.89 -15.87
CA LYS A 260 9.80 28.32 -17.10
C LYS A 260 10.29 29.44 -18.00
N GLY A 261 11.56 29.42 -18.38
CA GLY A 261 12.18 30.53 -19.10
C GLY A 261 13.65 30.69 -18.77
N SER A 262 14.20 31.86 -19.05
CA SER A 262 15.57 32.22 -18.72
C SER A 262 15.57 33.31 -17.65
N PHE A 263 16.38 33.15 -16.62
CA PHE A 263 16.55 34.17 -15.57
C PHE A 263 18.03 34.33 -15.25
N TYR A 264 18.53 35.54 -15.36
CA TYR A 264 19.90 35.93 -15.06
C TYR A 264 19.90 37.21 -14.23
N PHE A 265 20.85 37.32 -13.30
CA PHE A 265 21.04 38.51 -12.50
C PHE A 265 22.53 38.79 -12.22
N HIS A 266 22.83 40.04 -11.90
CA HIS A 266 24.15 40.53 -11.50
C HIS A 266 24.02 41.65 -10.47
N PHE A 267 25.10 41.93 -9.73
CA PHE A 267 25.16 42.91 -8.65
C PHE A 267 26.57 43.47 -8.47
#